data_AF-A0A2V5JYS8-F1
#
_entry.id   AF-A0A2V5JYS8-F1
#
_cell.length_a   1.000
_cell.length_b   1.000
_cell.length_c   1.000
_cell.angle_alpha   90.00
_cell.angle_beta   90.00
_cell.angle_gamma   90.00
#
_symmetry.space_group_name_H-M   'P 1'
#
loop_
_entity.id
_entity.type
_entity.pdbx_description
1 polymer ?
#
loop_
_entity_poly.entity_id
_entity_poly.type
_entity_poly.pdbx_seq_one_letter_code
_entity_poly.pdbx_strand_id
1 'polypeptide(L)'
;MSSAYRIASPFLIRLAGIPFDVLEQLATPKVCAAARDLLAQEKEIHQIKGTALEFVTRRNSGLSSEEFAAWRTAIRRDKIPEQKIPQQLQEYTRVATAAKQARSQLEHQLEEELTRARRALLQTSRRILPRYLVFGSGDVHHLIDHSGSELPPRNSRNRGRERHLLLYLQRIAAKNDTFGEFGPSAWGSATQSGSGLNFESRPGIARREVFLERWTAHALAAAINSDPQTFLERRPRLNPNGILNDNRLVFADSGDIIALTPSEIELIARCNGTTSIHALIQSANGDRSAAAPVSGRVDVISGLTDNKILIAALEVPALEPFAFQILREDIAAWREGPARQRWLLFADSLIKSSADFSGITEPNQRQQILSAARAQLSQLGAERKPGQRSLYAAVNPIAEECFRDCEFEISETMLDEVVTDAEPWIDFWRDNYAFVASRVAAGLRMVLDKVGKNALPLPAFLRACETAKLPLTGPGLIGLAVMAFQEIKTAFRERLKPHAHLAEYELTVADCHFVRENFSYQKFDEFTFPSADLQLAAKSPDAIFRGEY
;
A
#
# COMPACT_ATOMS: atom_id res chain seq x y z
N MET A 1 -24.25 27.44 11.57
CA MET A 1 -24.17 26.00 11.83
C MET A 1 -23.32 25.41 10.72
N SER A 2 -22.07 25.05 11.02
CA SER A 2 -21.26 24.25 10.10
C SER A 2 -22.01 22.94 9.87
N SER A 3 -22.20 22.50 8.62
CA SER A 3 -22.77 21.18 8.39
C SER A 3 -21.84 20.16 9.05
N ALA A 4 -22.35 19.37 9.99
CA ALA A 4 -21.62 18.24 10.55
C ALA A 4 -21.16 17.32 9.41
N TYR A 5 -19.97 16.73 9.55
CA TYR A 5 -19.52 15.71 8.62
C TYR A 5 -20.57 14.59 8.54
N ARG A 6 -20.60 13.86 7.42
CA ARG A 6 -21.49 12.71 7.23
C ARG A 6 -20.73 11.62 6.50
N ILE A 7 -20.97 10.37 6.88
CA ILE A 7 -20.45 9.21 6.16
C ILE A 7 -21.29 8.98 4.91
N ALA A 8 -20.64 8.82 3.77
CA ALA A 8 -21.31 8.45 2.52
C ALA A 8 -21.86 7.03 2.63
N SER A 9 -23.08 6.79 2.13
CA SER A 9 -23.69 5.47 2.07
C SER A 9 -24.08 5.14 0.63
N PRO A 10 -23.75 3.95 0.09
CA PRO A 10 -23.01 2.86 0.74
C PRO A 10 -21.52 3.19 0.94
N PHE A 11 -20.85 2.47 1.84
CA PHE A 11 -19.41 2.59 2.12
C PHE A 11 -18.70 1.24 1.99
N LEU A 12 -17.39 1.29 1.77
CA LEU A 12 -16.56 0.10 1.61
C LEU A 12 -16.05 -0.41 2.97
N ILE A 13 -16.11 -1.72 3.17
CA ILE A 13 -15.55 -2.40 4.34
C ILE A 13 -14.39 -3.25 3.89
N ARG A 14 -13.23 -3.03 4.49
CA ARG A 14 -12.03 -3.84 4.24
C ARG A 14 -11.93 -4.91 5.32
N LEU A 15 -11.83 -6.17 4.91
CA LEU A 15 -11.78 -7.30 5.81
C LEU A 15 -10.43 -7.99 5.71
N ALA A 16 -9.96 -8.61 6.79
CA ALA A 16 -8.83 -9.53 6.71
C ALA A 16 -9.22 -10.78 5.89
N GLY A 17 -8.27 -11.33 5.15
CA GLY A 17 -8.45 -12.51 4.30
C GLY A 17 -8.95 -13.75 5.05
N ILE A 18 -8.52 -13.93 6.31
CA ILE A 18 -8.97 -15.02 7.20
C ILE A 18 -9.28 -14.50 8.61
N PRO A 19 -10.04 -15.26 9.42
CA PRO A 19 -10.27 -14.93 10.83
C PRO A 19 -8.98 -14.87 11.67
N PHE A 20 -8.99 -14.01 12.69
CA PHE A 20 -7.85 -13.78 13.58
C PHE A 20 -7.47 -15.01 14.42
N ASP A 21 -8.44 -15.90 14.72
CA ASP A 21 -8.29 -17.14 15.51
C ASP A 21 -7.17 -18.06 14.99
N VAL A 22 -6.82 -17.92 13.72
CA VAL A 22 -5.67 -18.61 13.11
C VAL A 22 -4.35 -18.26 13.81
N LEU A 23 -4.21 -17.02 14.29
CA LEU A 23 -3.05 -16.58 15.06
C LEU A 23 -3.13 -16.98 16.53
N GLU A 24 -4.34 -17.13 17.10
CA GLU A 24 -4.51 -17.61 18.47
C GLU A 24 -3.96 -19.02 18.65
N GLN A 25 -4.08 -19.87 17.62
CA GLN A 25 -3.47 -21.21 17.60
C GLN A 25 -1.94 -21.20 17.68
N LEU A 26 -1.31 -20.06 17.35
CA LEU A 26 0.13 -19.85 17.40
C LEU A 26 0.59 -19.18 18.70
N ALA A 27 -0.34 -18.78 19.56
CA ALA A 27 -0.04 -18.08 20.79
C ALA A 27 0.73 -18.97 21.78
N THR A 28 1.66 -18.35 22.51
CA THR A 28 2.46 -18.97 23.57
C THR A 28 2.23 -18.27 24.92
N PRO A 29 0.98 -18.27 25.44
CA PRO A 29 0.63 -17.51 26.63
C PRO A 29 1.34 -18.01 27.90
N LYS A 30 1.61 -19.33 28.03
CA LYS A 30 2.32 -19.87 29.19
C LYS A 30 3.79 -19.47 29.17
N VAL A 31 4.42 -19.44 27.99
CA VAL A 31 5.79 -18.91 27.83
C VAL A 31 5.83 -17.43 28.22
N CYS A 32 4.88 -16.62 27.75
CA CYS A 32 4.80 -15.21 28.12
C CYS A 32 4.61 -15.02 29.64
N ALA A 33 3.75 -15.81 30.27
CA ALA A 33 3.53 -15.77 31.72
C ALA A 33 4.79 -16.17 32.49
N ALA A 34 5.44 -17.28 32.13
CA ALA A 34 6.68 -17.75 32.75
C ALA A 34 7.84 -16.75 32.57
N ALA A 35 7.93 -16.10 31.40
CA ALA A 35 8.92 -15.06 31.16
C ALA A 35 8.68 -13.81 32.02
N ARG A 36 7.42 -13.37 32.18
CA ARG A 36 7.08 -12.24 33.07
C ARG A 36 7.36 -12.58 34.52
N ASP A 37 7.06 -13.80 34.95
CA ASP A 37 7.39 -14.27 36.31
C ASP A 37 8.90 -14.25 36.53
N LEU A 38 9.69 -14.84 35.61
CA LEU A 38 11.16 -14.79 35.71
C LEU A 38 11.68 -13.34 35.81
N LEU A 39 11.18 -12.43 34.98
CA LEU A 39 11.56 -11.00 35.04
C LEU A 39 11.19 -10.36 36.38
N ALA A 40 10.03 -10.70 36.95
CA ALA A 40 9.62 -10.25 38.27
C ALA A 40 10.57 -10.77 39.37
N GLN A 41 10.89 -12.08 39.34
CA GLN A 41 11.83 -12.68 40.29
C GLN A 41 13.25 -12.11 40.15
N GLU A 42 13.75 -11.89 38.94
CA GLU A 42 15.08 -11.29 38.69
C GLU A 42 15.14 -9.85 39.21
N LYS A 43 14.05 -9.08 39.07
CA LYS A 43 13.94 -7.73 39.64
C LYS A 43 13.96 -7.76 41.17
N GLU A 44 13.23 -8.69 41.79
CA GLU A 44 13.21 -8.86 43.25
C GLU A 44 14.60 -9.27 43.78
N ILE A 45 15.28 -10.22 43.12
CA ILE A 45 16.68 -10.58 43.43
C ILE A 45 17.56 -9.34 43.38
N HIS A 46 17.47 -8.55 42.31
CA HIS A 46 18.30 -7.36 42.16
C HIS A 46 18.12 -6.36 43.31
N GLN A 47 16.89 -6.19 43.81
CA GLN A 47 16.58 -5.29 44.92
C GLN A 47 17.17 -5.78 46.25
N ILE A 48 17.08 -7.08 46.56
CA ILE A 48 17.53 -7.64 47.84
C ILE A 48 19.03 -7.98 47.86
N LYS A 49 19.66 -8.08 46.68
CA LYS A 49 21.08 -8.45 46.50
C LYS A 49 22.03 -7.53 47.25
N GLY A 50 21.73 -6.22 47.29
CA GLY A 50 22.51 -5.23 48.05
C GLY A 50 22.56 -5.57 49.53
N THR A 51 21.38 -5.71 50.15
CA THR A 51 21.21 -6.06 51.57
C THR A 51 21.88 -7.40 51.92
N ALA A 52 21.76 -8.40 51.04
CA ALA A 52 22.40 -9.70 51.22
C ALA A 52 23.94 -9.62 51.17
N LEU A 53 24.50 -8.84 50.22
CA LEU A 53 25.94 -8.61 50.12
C LEU A 53 26.48 -7.81 51.31
N GLU A 54 25.73 -6.80 51.77
CA GLU A 54 26.08 -6.04 52.96
C GLU A 54 26.17 -6.93 54.19
N PHE A 55 25.19 -7.82 54.41
CA PHE A 55 25.24 -8.77 55.52
C PHE A 55 26.50 -9.65 55.46
N VAL A 56 26.77 -10.27 54.31
CA VAL A 56 27.91 -11.19 54.15
C VAL A 56 29.24 -10.45 54.34
N THR A 57 29.34 -9.17 54.00
CA THR A 57 30.57 -8.37 54.13
C THR A 57 30.80 -7.76 55.51
N ARG A 58 29.85 -7.87 56.45
CA ARG A 58 30.02 -7.39 57.84
C ARG A 58 31.07 -8.23 58.59
N ARG A 59 31.93 -7.55 59.36
CA ARG A 59 32.98 -8.20 60.18
C ARG A 59 32.43 -9.10 61.30
N ASN A 60 31.20 -8.86 61.74
CA ASN A 60 30.50 -9.59 62.80
C ASN A 60 29.32 -10.42 62.26
N SER A 61 29.39 -10.87 61.00
CA SER A 61 28.35 -11.68 60.35
C SER A 61 28.17 -13.08 60.95
N GLY A 62 29.15 -13.55 61.75
CA GLY A 62 29.16 -14.89 62.32
C GLY A 62 29.50 -16.01 61.33
N LEU A 63 29.88 -15.66 60.09
CA LEU A 63 30.31 -16.59 59.06
C LEU A 63 31.80 -16.89 59.17
N SER A 64 32.20 -18.14 58.94
CA SER A 64 33.61 -18.48 58.71
C SER A 64 34.13 -17.87 57.40
N SER A 65 35.46 -17.81 57.24
CA SER A 65 36.10 -17.31 56.01
C SER A 65 35.65 -18.06 54.76
N GLU A 66 35.39 -19.36 54.89
CA GLU A 66 34.94 -20.23 53.79
C GLU A 66 33.47 -19.97 53.43
N GLU A 67 32.58 -19.90 54.43
CA GLU A 67 31.16 -19.57 54.24
C GLU A 67 30.99 -18.16 53.65
N PHE A 68 31.78 -17.19 54.13
CA PHE A 68 31.83 -15.84 53.57
C PHE A 68 32.15 -15.87 52.06
N ALA A 69 33.23 -16.56 51.67
CA ALA A 69 33.66 -16.61 50.28
C ALA A 69 32.62 -17.31 49.40
N ALA A 70 32.01 -18.39 49.90
CA ALA A 70 30.96 -19.14 49.22
C ALA A 70 29.71 -18.28 49.01
N TRP A 71 29.16 -17.67 50.07
CA TRP A 71 27.97 -16.83 49.99
C TRP A 71 28.19 -15.58 49.16
N ARG A 72 29.33 -14.88 49.31
CA ARG A 72 29.65 -13.70 48.51
C ARG A 72 29.71 -14.03 47.01
N THR A 73 30.31 -15.16 46.65
CA THR A 73 30.41 -15.61 45.26
C THR A 73 29.05 -16.02 44.71
N ALA A 74 28.26 -16.74 45.51
CA ALA A 74 26.93 -17.21 45.14
C ALA A 74 25.98 -16.02 44.92
N ILE A 75 25.92 -15.06 45.84
CA ILE A 75 25.07 -13.87 45.72
C ILE A 75 25.41 -13.06 44.48
N ARG A 76 26.70 -12.86 44.17
CA ARG A 76 27.11 -12.16 42.95
C ARG A 76 26.61 -12.83 41.67
N ARG A 77 26.45 -14.15 41.69
CA ARG A 77 26.00 -14.99 40.56
C ARG A 77 24.52 -15.38 40.64
N ASP A 78 23.75 -14.81 41.56
CA ASP A 78 22.33 -15.11 41.79
C ASP A 78 22.08 -16.60 42.10
N LYS A 79 22.99 -17.19 42.89
CA LYS A 79 22.96 -18.59 43.31
C LYS A 79 22.88 -18.73 44.83
N ILE A 80 22.59 -19.94 45.27
CA ILE A 80 22.62 -20.39 46.66
C ILE A 80 23.73 -21.45 46.75
N PRO A 81 24.68 -21.34 47.70
CA PRO A 81 25.75 -22.32 47.84
C PRO A 81 25.29 -23.48 48.75
N GLU A 82 26.11 -24.53 48.91
CA GLU A 82 25.73 -25.74 49.67
C GLU A 82 25.79 -25.57 51.20
N GLN A 83 26.36 -24.46 51.69
CA GLN A 83 26.48 -24.18 53.12
C GLN A 83 25.12 -23.89 53.78
N LYS A 84 25.08 -24.01 55.11
CA LYS A 84 23.89 -23.71 55.92
C LYS A 84 23.42 -22.27 55.68
N ILE A 85 22.12 -22.08 55.52
CA ILE A 85 21.50 -20.78 55.25
C ILE A 85 21.40 -19.97 56.55
N PRO A 86 22.09 -18.82 56.67
CA PRO A 86 21.91 -17.90 57.79
C PRO A 86 20.50 -17.31 57.79
N GLN A 87 19.96 -17.00 58.97
CA GLN A 87 18.61 -16.43 59.09
C GLN A 87 18.45 -15.15 58.26
N GLN A 88 19.47 -14.30 58.23
CA GLN A 88 19.50 -13.03 57.50
C GLN A 88 19.52 -13.21 55.97
N LEU A 89 19.85 -14.40 55.48
CA LEU A 89 19.84 -14.74 54.05
C LEU A 89 18.65 -15.62 53.65
N GLN A 90 17.71 -15.89 54.55
CA GLN A 90 16.50 -16.66 54.24
C GLN A 90 15.70 -16.01 53.11
N GLU A 91 15.53 -14.70 53.16
CA GLU A 91 14.77 -13.97 52.14
C GLU A 91 15.49 -13.99 50.78
N TYR A 92 16.81 -13.73 50.76
CA TYR A 92 17.61 -13.90 49.54
C TYR A 92 17.49 -15.31 48.96
N THR A 93 17.53 -16.33 49.83
CA THR A 93 17.46 -17.73 49.42
C THR A 93 16.07 -18.10 48.88
N ARG A 94 15.00 -17.55 49.47
CA ARG A 94 13.61 -17.70 49.00
C ARG A 94 13.49 -17.19 47.56
N VAL A 95 13.89 -15.94 47.32
CA VAL A 95 13.76 -15.31 45.99
C VAL A 95 14.72 -15.94 44.97
N ALA A 96 15.95 -16.28 45.36
CA ALA A 96 16.89 -17.01 44.48
C ALA A 96 16.36 -18.40 44.08
N THR A 97 15.68 -19.09 44.99
CA THR A 97 15.01 -20.36 44.68
C THR A 97 13.84 -20.15 43.73
N ALA A 98 13.00 -19.13 43.98
CA ALA A 98 11.88 -18.78 43.11
C ALA A 98 12.33 -18.42 41.69
N ALA A 99 13.40 -17.62 41.53
CA ALA A 99 13.94 -17.31 40.20
C ALA A 99 14.51 -18.54 39.48
N LYS A 100 15.17 -19.46 40.21
CA LYS A 100 15.63 -20.73 39.64
C LYS A 100 14.46 -21.59 39.16
N GLN A 101 13.39 -21.67 39.95
CA GLN A 101 12.16 -22.38 39.57
C GLN A 101 11.49 -21.71 38.36
N ALA A 102 11.33 -20.39 38.36
CA ALA A 102 10.77 -19.63 37.24
C ALA A 102 11.58 -19.81 35.95
N ARG A 103 12.91 -19.87 36.04
CA ARG A 103 13.79 -20.17 34.90
C ARG A 103 13.57 -21.58 34.36
N SER A 104 13.52 -22.59 35.23
CA SER A 104 13.25 -23.97 34.82
C SER A 104 11.85 -24.11 34.22
N GLN A 105 10.86 -23.41 34.79
CA GLN A 105 9.50 -23.36 34.25
C GLN A 105 9.48 -22.71 32.86
N LEU A 106 10.21 -21.61 32.66
CA LEU A 106 10.34 -20.97 31.34
C LEU A 106 10.99 -21.92 30.33
N GLU A 107 12.08 -22.60 30.68
CA GLU A 107 12.74 -23.58 29.81
C GLU A 107 11.80 -24.72 29.41
N HIS A 108 11.06 -25.26 30.38
CA HIS A 108 10.06 -26.32 30.13
C HIS A 108 8.92 -25.84 29.22
N GLN A 109 8.32 -24.68 29.53
CA GLN A 109 7.24 -24.12 28.73
C GLN A 109 7.72 -23.69 27.34
N LEU A 110 8.96 -23.23 27.20
CA LEU A 110 9.56 -22.91 25.92
C LEU A 110 9.67 -24.15 25.05
N GLU A 111 10.07 -25.30 25.59
CA GLU A 111 10.12 -26.55 24.81
C GLU A 111 8.70 -27.00 24.41
N GLU A 112 7.75 -27.00 25.34
CA GLU A 112 6.39 -27.50 25.13
C GLU A 112 5.56 -26.61 24.18
N GLU A 113 5.35 -25.33 24.52
CA GLU A 113 4.49 -24.44 23.76
C GLU A 113 5.13 -24.03 22.42
N LEU A 114 6.46 -23.85 22.35
CA LEU A 114 7.10 -23.52 21.08
C LEU A 114 6.97 -24.70 20.11
N THR A 115 7.14 -25.93 20.58
CA THR A 115 6.98 -27.13 19.74
C THR A 115 5.55 -27.23 19.22
N ARG A 116 4.54 -26.97 20.07
CA ARG A 116 3.13 -26.88 19.66
C ARG A 116 2.91 -25.77 18.63
N ALA A 117 3.38 -24.56 18.89
CA ALA A 117 3.21 -23.41 18.01
C ALA A 117 3.90 -23.61 16.66
N ARG A 118 5.09 -24.21 16.62
CA ARG A 118 5.79 -24.56 15.37
C ARG A 118 5.02 -25.57 14.54
N ARG A 119 4.42 -26.59 15.18
CA ARG A 119 3.58 -27.58 14.49
C ARG A 119 2.32 -26.93 13.92
N ALA A 120 1.64 -26.12 14.72
CA ALA A 120 0.46 -25.36 14.30
C ALA A 120 0.81 -24.40 13.14
N LEU A 121 1.94 -23.69 13.22
CA LEU A 121 2.41 -22.80 12.16
C LEU A 121 2.57 -23.54 10.83
N LEU A 122 3.26 -24.68 10.80
CA LEU A 122 3.48 -25.44 9.57
C LEU A 122 2.17 -26.02 9.02
N GLN A 123 1.32 -26.61 9.88
CA GLN A 123 0.04 -27.18 9.48
C GLN A 123 -0.89 -26.11 8.90
N THR A 124 -1.05 -25.00 9.61
CA THR A 124 -1.91 -23.89 9.18
C THR A 124 -1.37 -23.20 7.94
N SER A 125 -0.04 -23.04 7.84
CA SER A 125 0.60 -22.50 6.63
C SER A 125 0.34 -23.36 5.41
N ARG A 126 0.49 -24.70 5.52
CA ARG A 126 0.21 -25.65 4.43
C ARG A 126 -1.25 -25.61 4.00
N ARG A 127 -2.17 -25.47 4.95
CA ARG A 127 -3.62 -25.44 4.69
C ARG A 127 -4.10 -24.15 4.04
N ILE A 128 -3.58 -23.00 4.48
CA ILE A 128 -4.15 -21.69 4.13
C ILE A 128 -3.32 -20.99 3.04
N LEU A 129 -2.00 -20.91 3.21
CA LEU A 129 -1.16 -20.02 2.40
C LEU A 129 -1.09 -20.34 0.90
N PRO A 130 -1.27 -21.58 0.38
CA PRO A 130 -1.13 -21.83 -1.05
C PRO A 130 -1.96 -20.90 -1.94
N ARG A 131 -3.21 -20.60 -1.54
CA ARG A 131 -4.12 -19.71 -2.27
C ARG A 131 -3.66 -18.25 -2.29
N TYR A 132 -3.10 -17.79 -1.18
CA TYR A 132 -2.60 -16.42 -1.03
C TYR A 132 -1.26 -16.22 -1.75
N LEU A 133 -0.40 -17.23 -1.70
CA LEU A 133 0.92 -17.12 -2.32
C LEU A 133 0.87 -17.09 -3.85
N VAL A 134 -0.28 -17.32 -4.50
CA VAL A 134 -0.45 -17.17 -5.96
C VAL A 134 0.10 -15.82 -6.47
N PHE A 135 -0.12 -14.74 -5.72
CA PHE A 135 0.41 -13.41 -6.04
C PHE A 135 1.74 -13.08 -5.36
N GLY A 136 2.28 -14.03 -4.60
CA GLY A 136 3.55 -13.92 -3.90
C GLY A 136 4.70 -13.64 -4.87
N SER A 137 5.59 -12.74 -4.47
CA SER A 137 6.78 -12.41 -5.27
C SER A 137 7.88 -13.46 -5.07
N GLY A 138 8.48 -13.94 -6.16
CA GLY A 138 9.64 -14.83 -6.13
C GLY A 138 9.30 -16.24 -5.65
N ASP A 139 10.30 -16.91 -5.07
CA ASP A 139 10.25 -18.33 -4.68
C ASP A 139 9.48 -18.61 -3.37
N VAL A 140 8.52 -17.76 -3.00
CA VAL A 140 7.79 -17.87 -1.73
C VAL A 140 6.97 -19.15 -1.63
N HIS A 141 6.65 -19.78 -2.75
CA HIS A 141 6.01 -21.11 -2.78
C HIS A 141 6.88 -22.19 -2.12
N HIS A 142 8.21 -22.09 -2.21
CA HIS A 142 9.13 -23.01 -1.53
C HIS A 142 9.10 -22.88 -0.01
N LEU A 143 8.45 -21.85 0.55
CA LEU A 143 8.20 -21.77 1.99
C LEU A 143 7.22 -22.84 2.47
N ILE A 144 6.35 -23.34 1.58
CA ILE A 144 5.43 -24.43 1.86
C ILE A 144 6.11 -25.74 1.49
N ASP A 145 6.70 -26.37 2.49
CA ASP A 145 7.30 -27.70 2.34
C ASP A 145 6.24 -28.76 2.53
N HIS A 146 6.11 -29.66 1.56
CA HIS A 146 5.16 -30.77 1.60
C HIS A 146 5.77 -32.05 2.18
N SER A 147 7.06 -32.05 2.53
CA SER A 147 7.71 -33.22 3.14
C SER A 147 7.34 -33.34 4.63
N GLY A 148 6.76 -34.49 4.97
CA GLY A 148 6.64 -35.02 6.34
C GLY A 148 5.77 -34.27 7.35
N SER A 149 5.29 -35.01 8.35
CA SER A 149 4.62 -34.52 9.56
C SER A 149 5.60 -34.10 10.66
N GLU A 150 6.88 -34.45 10.53
CA GLU A 150 7.91 -34.16 11.52
C GLU A 150 8.40 -32.71 11.48
N LEU A 151 8.72 -32.16 12.66
CA LEU A 151 9.24 -30.81 12.78
C LEU A 151 10.70 -30.76 12.33
N PRO A 152 11.08 -29.90 11.38
CA PRO A 152 12.46 -29.78 10.98
C PRO A 152 13.32 -29.21 12.12
N PRO A 153 14.62 -29.55 12.18
CA PRO A 153 15.52 -29.07 13.23
C PRO A 153 15.61 -27.55 13.21
N ARG A 154 15.63 -26.92 14.39
CA ARG A 154 15.54 -25.46 14.53
C ARG A 154 16.89 -24.76 14.31
N ASN A 155 17.37 -24.74 13.07
CA ASN A 155 18.56 -23.99 12.65
C ASN A 155 18.19 -22.59 12.12
N SER A 156 19.20 -21.77 11.80
CA SER A 156 18.99 -20.38 11.31
C SER A 156 18.07 -20.30 10.09
N ARG A 157 18.25 -21.23 9.13
CA ARG A 157 17.43 -21.30 7.90
C ARG A 157 15.96 -21.58 8.22
N ASN A 158 15.69 -22.57 9.07
CA ASN A 158 14.32 -22.94 9.43
C ASN A 158 13.64 -21.85 10.29
N ARG A 159 14.38 -21.17 11.17
CA ARG A 159 13.85 -19.98 11.87
C ARG A 159 13.49 -18.86 10.91
N GLY A 160 14.33 -18.60 9.91
CA GLY A 160 14.04 -17.64 8.85
C GLY A 160 12.76 -18.00 8.10
N ARG A 161 12.61 -19.26 7.71
CA ARG A 161 11.40 -19.77 7.04
C ARG A 161 10.14 -19.65 7.91
N GLU A 162 10.19 -20.10 9.17
CA GLU A 162 9.09 -19.98 10.14
C GLU A 162 8.67 -18.53 10.33
N ARG A 163 9.64 -17.61 10.44
CA ARG A 163 9.35 -16.17 10.52
C ARG A 163 8.59 -15.67 9.29
N HIS A 164 8.97 -16.08 8.08
CA HIS A 164 8.25 -15.66 6.86
C HIS A 164 6.83 -16.21 6.83
N LEU A 165 6.63 -17.49 7.19
CA LEU A 165 5.31 -18.10 7.29
C LEU A 165 4.43 -17.36 8.30
N LEU A 166 4.96 -17.03 9.48
CA LEU A 166 4.26 -16.27 10.50
C LEU A 166 3.87 -14.88 9.99
N LEU A 167 4.79 -14.15 9.34
CA LEU A 167 4.50 -12.83 8.78
C LEU A 167 3.41 -12.88 7.71
N TYR A 168 3.37 -13.93 6.88
CA TYR A 168 2.28 -14.12 5.92
C TYR A 168 0.94 -14.37 6.61
N LEU A 169 0.90 -15.25 7.61
CA LEU A 169 -0.33 -15.50 8.39
C LEU A 169 -0.80 -14.24 9.11
N GLN A 170 0.12 -13.48 9.73
CA GLN A 170 -0.20 -12.20 10.35
C GLN A 170 -0.77 -11.21 9.35
N ARG A 171 -0.20 -11.13 8.16
CA ARG A 171 -0.69 -10.23 7.11
C ARG A 171 -2.11 -10.57 6.68
N ILE A 172 -2.45 -11.85 6.49
CA ILE A 172 -3.80 -12.23 6.02
C ILE A 172 -4.86 -12.29 7.12
N ALA A 173 -4.45 -12.37 8.39
CA ALA A 173 -5.37 -12.48 9.53
C ALA A 173 -5.54 -11.18 10.33
N ALA A 174 -4.55 -10.28 10.30
CA ALA A 174 -4.51 -9.09 11.14
C ALA A 174 -4.38 -7.77 10.36
N LYS A 175 -4.36 -7.83 9.03
CA LYS A 175 -4.33 -6.64 8.18
C LYS A 175 -5.51 -6.66 7.23
N ASN A 176 -6.26 -5.56 7.22
CA ASN A 176 -7.29 -5.30 6.22
C ASN A 176 -6.62 -4.72 4.96
N ASP A 177 -5.90 -5.57 4.23
CA ASP A 177 -5.37 -5.22 2.89
C ASP A 177 -6.54 -4.95 1.91
N THR A 178 -6.25 -4.38 0.74
CA THR A 178 -7.21 -4.20 -0.36
C THR A 178 -6.64 -4.87 -1.61
N PHE A 179 -6.46 -6.18 -1.54
CA PHE A 179 -5.84 -6.94 -2.62
C PHE A 179 -6.23 -8.41 -2.58
N GLY A 180 -7.01 -8.85 -3.55
CA GLY A 180 -7.43 -10.24 -3.74
C GLY A 180 -7.92 -10.90 -2.43
N GLU A 181 -7.60 -12.19 -2.26
CA GLU A 181 -7.99 -12.90 -1.04
C GLU A 181 -7.29 -12.37 0.23
N PHE A 182 -6.17 -11.64 0.15
CA PHE A 182 -5.46 -11.11 1.33
C PHE A 182 -6.31 -10.16 2.15
N GLY A 183 -7.15 -9.39 1.47
CA GLY A 183 -8.04 -8.43 2.09
C GLY A 183 -9.24 -8.18 1.20
N PRO A 184 -10.24 -9.08 1.24
CA PRO A 184 -11.45 -8.91 0.46
C PRO A 184 -12.26 -7.73 0.99
N SER A 185 -13.01 -7.10 0.10
CA SER A 185 -13.90 -6.00 0.45
C SER A 185 -15.35 -6.47 0.57
N ALA A 186 -16.15 -5.67 1.26
CA ALA A 186 -17.60 -5.80 1.31
C ALA A 186 -18.23 -4.40 1.25
N TRP A 187 -19.53 -4.35 0.96
CA TRP A 187 -20.30 -3.11 1.03
C TRP A 187 -21.04 -3.05 2.37
N GLY A 188 -20.99 -1.89 3.01
CA GLY A 188 -21.82 -1.56 4.16
C GLY A 188 -22.84 -0.48 3.79
N SER A 189 -23.94 -0.44 4.53
CA SER A 189 -24.98 0.58 4.37
C SER A 189 -25.40 1.18 5.70
N ALA A 190 -25.98 2.37 5.64
CA ALA A 190 -26.57 3.04 6.78
C ALA A 190 -28.07 2.70 6.82
N THR A 191 -28.61 2.43 8.01
CA THR A 191 -30.04 2.13 8.19
C THR A 191 -30.71 3.10 9.16
N GLN A 192 -31.95 3.48 8.84
CA GLN A 192 -32.77 4.40 9.66
C GLN A 192 -33.47 3.70 10.84
N SER A 193 -33.52 2.37 10.84
CA SER A 193 -34.26 1.56 11.80
C SER A 193 -33.56 0.21 11.97
N GLY A 194 -33.40 -0.26 13.20
CA GLY A 194 -32.73 -1.54 13.47
C GLY A 194 -31.86 -1.51 14.73
N SER A 195 -31.13 -2.60 14.95
CA SER A 195 -30.07 -2.68 15.96
C SER A 195 -28.91 -1.73 15.59
N GLY A 196 -28.10 -1.33 16.57
CA GLY A 196 -27.02 -0.34 16.35
C GLY A 196 -26.03 -0.71 15.24
N LEU A 197 -25.70 -2.01 15.12
CA LEU A 197 -24.82 -2.60 14.12
C LEU A 197 -25.22 -4.05 13.81
N ASN A 198 -25.32 -4.39 12.53
CA ASN A 198 -25.45 -5.77 12.02
C ASN A 198 -24.19 -6.13 11.25
N PHE A 199 -23.62 -7.31 11.50
CA PHE A 199 -22.46 -7.81 10.77
C PHE A 199 -22.54 -9.33 10.59
N GLU A 200 -22.91 -9.75 9.39
CA GLU A 200 -22.92 -11.15 8.98
C GLU A 200 -21.97 -11.39 7.81
N SER A 201 -20.71 -11.71 8.12
CA SER A 201 -19.71 -12.08 7.10
C SER A 201 -19.76 -13.58 6.84
N ARG A 202 -20.09 -14.00 5.61
CA ARG A 202 -20.02 -15.41 5.21
C ARG A 202 -18.57 -15.84 4.92
N PRO A 203 -18.18 -17.09 5.26
CA PRO A 203 -16.87 -17.60 4.90
C PRO A 203 -16.66 -17.64 3.38
N GLY A 204 -15.43 -17.39 2.94
CA GLY A 204 -15.02 -17.50 1.53
C GLY A 204 -15.10 -16.18 0.77
N ILE A 205 -15.16 -16.28 -0.56
CA ILE A 205 -15.17 -15.16 -1.50
C ILE A 205 -16.39 -15.33 -2.40
N ALA A 206 -17.28 -14.35 -2.39
CA ALA A 206 -18.53 -14.35 -3.14
C ALA A 206 -18.32 -13.95 -4.59
N ARG A 207 -17.44 -12.97 -4.84
CA ARG A 207 -17.14 -12.47 -6.17
C ARG A 207 -15.65 -12.18 -6.32
N ARG A 208 -15.14 -12.43 -7.51
CA ARG A 208 -13.78 -12.05 -7.94
C ARG A 208 -13.90 -11.16 -9.16
N GLU A 209 -13.13 -10.08 -9.17
CA GLU A 209 -12.90 -9.27 -10.35
C GLU A 209 -11.43 -9.41 -10.74
N VAL A 210 -11.19 -10.04 -11.88
CA VAL A 210 -9.85 -10.30 -12.41
C VAL A 210 -9.64 -9.43 -13.62
N PHE A 211 -8.51 -8.73 -13.67
CA PHE A 211 -8.17 -7.84 -14.78
C PHE A 211 -6.67 -7.86 -15.06
N LEU A 212 -6.31 -7.45 -16.27
CA LEU A 212 -4.93 -7.22 -16.64
C LEU A 212 -4.45 -5.90 -16.03
N GLU A 213 -3.29 -5.95 -15.40
CA GLU A 213 -2.69 -4.79 -14.75
C GLU A 213 -2.36 -3.71 -15.78
N ARG A 214 -2.55 -2.44 -15.42
CA ARG A 214 -2.45 -1.31 -16.36
C ARG A 214 -1.12 -1.27 -17.12
N TRP A 215 -0.04 -1.69 -16.47
CA TRP A 215 1.28 -1.71 -17.09
C TRP A 215 1.37 -2.68 -18.28
N THR A 216 0.55 -3.73 -18.32
CA THR A 216 0.49 -4.66 -19.45
C THR A 216 -0.08 -3.97 -20.70
N ALA A 217 -1.05 -3.06 -20.53
CA ALA A 217 -1.57 -2.23 -21.61
C ALA A 217 -0.49 -1.26 -22.13
N HIS A 218 0.29 -0.66 -21.23
CA HIS A 218 1.43 0.17 -21.61
C HIS A 218 2.50 -0.63 -22.36
N ALA A 219 2.78 -1.86 -21.93
CA ALA A 219 3.71 -2.76 -22.62
C ALA A 219 3.23 -3.11 -24.03
N LEU A 220 1.96 -3.48 -24.19
CA LEU A 220 1.35 -3.77 -25.48
C LEU A 220 1.39 -2.54 -26.40
N ALA A 221 0.96 -1.38 -25.90
CA ALA A 221 0.96 -0.14 -26.65
C ALA A 221 2.38 0.25 -27.10
N ALA A 222 3.37 0.14 -26.22
CA ALA A 222 4.77 0.42 -26.56
C ALA A 222 5.28 -0.51 -27.68
N ALA A 223 5.02 -1.82 -27.57
CA ALA A 223 5.45 -2.80 -28.57
C ALA A 223 4.77 -2.56 -29.93
N ILE A 224 3.48 -2.26 -29.94
CA ILE A 224 2.72 -1.87 -31.15
C ILE A 224 3.29 -0.58 -31.75
N ASN A 225 3.55 0.43 -30.92
CA ASN A 225 4.08 1.71 -31.37
C ASN A 225 5.49 1.60 -31.97
N SER A 226 6.25 0.58 -31.59
CA SER A 226 7.54 0.23 -32.20
C SER A 226 7.44 -0.59 -33.48
N ASP A 227 6.28 -1.16 -33.82
CA ASP A 227 6.05 -1.92 -35.05
C ASP A 227 5.68 -0.98 -36.21
N PRO A 228 6.54 -0.81 -37.24
CA PRO A 228 6.27 0.08 -38.36
C PRO A 228 5.05 -0.34 -39.19
N GLN A 229 4.66 -1.63 -39.17
CA GLN A 229 3.51 -2.14 -39.91
C GLN A 229 2.17 -1.59 -39.38
N THR A 230 2.18 -1.01 -38.17
CA THR A 230 0.98 -0.47 -37.51
C THR A 230 0.73 1.00 -37.82
N PHE A 231 1.69 1.71 -38.41
CA PHE A 231 1.64 3.17 -38.55
C PHE A 231 0.35 3.65 -39.24
N LEU A 232 -0.03 3.00 -40.35
CA LEU A 232 -1.23 3.38 -41.12
C LEU A 232 -2.55 3.15 -40.38
N GLU A 233 -2.55 2.34 -39.32
CA GLU A 233 -3.75 2.05 -38.52
C GLU A 233 -3.94 3.05 -37.36
N ARG A 234 -2.92 3.89 -37.08
CA ARG A 234 -2.97 4.86 -35.97
C ARG A 234 -3.92 6.00 -36.28
N ARG A 235 -4.47 6.60 -35.23
CA ARG A 235 -5.40 7.74 -35.29
C ARG A 235 -4.70 9.01 -34.82
N PRO A 236 -4.04 9.76 -35.72
CA PRO A 236 -3.26 10.93 -35.32
C PRO A 236 -4.16 12.01 -34.75
N ARG A 237 -3.63 12.74 -33.77
CA ARG A 237 -4.25 13.93 -33.19
C ARG A 237 -3.23 15.05 -33.02
N LEU A 238 -3.71 16.28 -33.00
CA LEU A 238 -2.89 17.42 -32.57
C LEU A 238 -2.32 17.16 -31.17
N ASN A 239 -1.03 17.43 -31.00
CA ASN A 239 -0.40 17.37 -29.69
C ASN A 239 -1.11 18.35 -28.73
N PRO A 240 -1.58 17.92 -27.54
CA PRO A 240 -2.33 18.78 -26.63
C PRO A 240 -1.49 19.91 -26.03
N ASN A 241 -0.17 19.83 -26.18
CA ASN A 241 0.75 20.90 -25.86
C ASN A 241 0.89 21.94 -26.99
N GLY A 242 0.27 21.75 -28.16
CA GLY A 242 0.28 22.67 -29.29
C GLY A 242 -1.05 23.42 -29.43
N ILE A 243 -0.96 24.74 -29.61
CA ILE A 243 -2.12 25.61 -29.87
C ILE A 243 -1.99 26.11 -31.32
N LEU A 244 -3.01 25.84 -32.13
CA LEU A 244 -3.05 26.31 -33.51
C LEU A 244 -3.62 27.74 -33.56
N ASN A 245 -2.81 28.67 -34.05
CA ASN A 245 -3.18 30.07 -34.27
C ASN A 245 -2.92 30.42 -35.74
N ASP A 246 -3.98 30.56 -36.53
CA ASP A 246 -3.92 30.72 -37.99
C ASP A 246 -3.02 29.64 -38.62
N ASN A 247 -1.92 30.05 -39.26
CA ASN A 247 -0.97 29.17 -39.92
C ASN A 247 0.26 28.84 -39.07
N ARG A 248 0.12 28.85 -37.75
CA ARG A 248 1.22 28.61 -36.81
C ARG A 248 0.79 27.72 -35.68
N LEU A 249 1.64 26.76 -35.31
CA LEU A 249 1.53 26.04 -34.05
C LEU A 249 2.41 26.71 -33.01
N VAL A 250 1.84 27.01 -31.84
CA VAL A 250 2.56 27.51 -30.68
C VAL A 250 2.59 26.43 -29.61
N PHE A 251 3.78 26.01 -29.17
CA PHE A 251 3.91 25.08 -28.06
C PHE A 251 3.67 25.77 -26.72
N ALA A 252 2.75 25.25 -25.91
CA ALA A 252 2.32 25.85 -24.66
C ALA A 252 3.37 25.75 -23.55
N ASP A 253 4.36 24.87 -23.66
CA ASP A 253 5.47 24.70 -22.70
C ASP A 253 6.69 25.60 -22.99
N SER A 254 7.02 25.81 -24.25
CA SER A 254 8.19 26.59 -24.67
C SER A 254 7.85 27.96 -25.25
N GLY A 255 6.66 28.13 -25.81
CA GLY A 255 6.32 29.26 -26.66
C GLY A 255 6.94 29.18 -28.06
N ASP A 256 7.61 28.07 -28.41
CA ASP A 256 8.19 27.89 -29.73
C ASP A 256 7.10 27.89 -30.79
N ILE A 257 7.37 28.56 -31.91
CA ILE A 257 6.42 28.77 -32.99
C ILE A 257 6.91 28.01 -34.22
N ILE A 258 6.06 27.13 -34.75
CA ILE A 258 6.29 26.47 -36.03
C ILE A 258 5.30 27.02 -37.05
N ALA A 259 5.82 27.49 -38.18
CA ALA A 259 5.00 27.87 -39.33
C ALA A 259 4.49 26.61 -40.04
N LEU A 260 3.20 26.58 -40.34
CA LEU A 260 2.53 25.50 -41.05
C LEU A 260 2.09 25.98 -42.42
N THR A 261 2.24 25.12 -43.42
CA THR A 261 1.69 25.32 -44.76
C THR A 261 0.17 25.15 -44.73
N PRO A 262 -0.58 25.78 -45.66
CA PRO A 262 -2.03 25.58 -45.77
C PRO A 262 -2.44 24.10 -45.89
N SER A 263 -1.65 23.30 -46.61
CA SER A 263 -1.86 21.86 -46.75
C SER A 263 -1.68 21.08 -45.44
N GLU A 264 -0.72 21.48 -44.59
CA GLU A 264 -0.54 20.85 -43.28
C GLU A 264 -1.70 21.20 -42.34
N ILE A 265 -2.20 22.43 -42.39
CA ILE A 265 -3.34 22.86 -41.57
C ILE A 265 -4.61 22.08 -41.92
N GLU A 266 -4.91 21.95 -43.22
CA GLU A 266 -6.04 21.15 -43.70
C GLU A 266 -5.94 19.68 -43.24
N LEU A 267 -4.73 19.12 -43.28
CA LEU A 267 -4.48 17.76 -42.80
C LEU A 267 -4.65 17.65 -41.28
N ILE A 268 -4.06 18.57 -40.52
CA ILE A 268 -4.15 18.63 -39.05
C ILE A 268 -5.61 18.73 -38.60
N ALA A 269 -6.44 19.53 -39.28
CA ALA A 269 -7.86 19.66 -38.98
C ALA A 269 -8.63 18.32 -39.06
N ARG A 270 -8.11 17.35 -39.80
CA ARG A 270 -8.67 15.99 -39.93
C ARG A 270 -8.03 14.99 -38.97
N CYS A 271 -6.89 15.33 -38.36
CA CYS A 271 -6.23 14.56 -37.30
C CYS A 271 -6.91 14.83 -35.95
N ASN A 272 -8.06 14.21 -35.74
CA ASN A 272 -8.91 14.40 -34.55
C ASN A 272 -8.77 13.28 -33.49
N GLY A 273 -7.85 12.34 -33.67
CA GLY A 273 -7.68 11.18 -32.79
C GLY A 273 -8.69 10.05 -33.01
N THR A 274 -9.66 10.21 -33.92
CA THR A 274 -10.62 9.16 -34.28
C THR A 274 -10.40 8.61 -35.69
N THR A 275 -9.93 9.45 -36.63
CA THR A 275 -9.70 9.05 -38.02
C THR A 275 -8.30 8.44 -38.20
N SER A 276 -8.23 7.24 -38.77
CA SER A 276 -6.96 6.54 -39.04
C SER A 276 -6.16 7.17 -40.18
N ILE A 277 -4.83 6.98 -40.17
CA ILE A 277 -3.94 7.47 -41.25
C ILE A 277 -4.37 6.92 -42.60
N HIS A 278 -4.72 5.64 -42.70
CA HIS A 278 -5.19 5.08 -43.97
C HIS A 278 -6.47 5.75 -44.48
N ALA A 279 -7.42 6.10 -43.60
CA ALA A 279 -8.66 6.75 -43.98
C ALA A 279 -8.42 8.21 -44.40
N LEU A 280 -7.49 8.91 -43.74
CA LEU A 280 -7.07 10.27 -44.11
C LEU A 280 -6.49 10.32 -45.53
N ILE A 281 -5.73 9.30 -45.90
CA ILE A 281 -5.13 9.17 -47.23
C ILE A 281 -6.20 8.83 -48.27
N GLN A 282 -7.14 7.93 -47.97
CA GLN A 282 -8.18 7.50 -48.92
C GLN A 282 -9.20 8.61 -49.23
N SER A 283 -9.65 9.36 -48.22
CA SER A 283 -10.65 10.42 -48.40
C SER A 283 -10.12 11.63 -49.19
N ALA A 284 -8.80 11.77 -49.31
CA ALA A 284 -8.18 12.77 -50.20
C ALA A 284 -8.31 12.45 -51.69
N ASN A 285 -8.61 11.20 -52.06
CA ASN A 285 -8.70 10.78 -53.46
C ASN A 285 -10.03 11.15 -54.13
N GLY A 286 -11.00 11.67 -53.37
CA GLY A 286 -12.30 12.13 -53.89
C GLY A 286 -12.24 13.47 -54.64
N ASP A 287 -11.32 14.36 -54.26
CA ASP A 287 -11.10 15.66 -54.92
C ASP A 287 -9.93 15.57 -55.91
N ARG A 288 -10.24 15.23 -57.16
CA ARG A 288 -9.25 14.99 -58.25
C ARG A 288 -8.53 16.25 -58.77
N SER A 289 -8.52 17.36 -58.05
CA SER A 289 -7.96 18.63 -58.55
C SER A 289 -6.50 18.92 -58.17
N ALA A 290 -5.91 18.22 -57.20
CA ALA A 290 -4.50 18.40 -56.84
C ALA A 290 -3.92 17.15 -56.16
N ALA A 291 -3.60 16.12 -56.95
CA ALA A 291 -3.11 14.84 -56.43
C ALA A 291 -1.63 14.92 -56.03
N ALA A 292 -1.34 15.26 -54.78
CA ALA A 292 -0.08 14.85 -54.16
C ALA A 292 -0.06 13.31 -54.08
N PRO A 293 1.06 12.63 -54.38
CA PRO A 293 1.16 11.17 -54.27
C PRO A 293 0.80 10.68 -52.86
N VAL A 294 0.21 9.48 -52.77
CA VAL A 294 -0.12 8.81 -51.49
C VAL A 294 1.08 8.73 -50.54
N SER A 295 2.29 8.49 -51.08
CA SER A 295 3.53 8.52 -50.31
C SER A 295 3.79 9.88 -49.66
N GLY A 296 3.56 10.98 -50.39
CA GLY A 296 3.78 12.33 -49.89
C GLY A 296 2.92 12.69 -48.68
N ARG A 297 1.66 12.23 -48.59
CA ARG A 297 0.82 12.50 -47.40
C ARG A 297 1.26 11.69 -46.18
N VAL A 298 1.73 10.45 -46.38
CA VAL A 298 2.31 9.65 -45.29
C VAL A 298 3.57 10.33 -44.76
N ASP A 299 4.45 10.80 -45.64
CA ASP A 299 5.68 11.49 -45.29
C ASP A 299 5.41 12.80 -44.53
N VAL A 300 4.38 13.55 -44.91
CA VAL A 300 3.94 14.75 -44.17
C VAL A 300 3.45 14.38 -42.78
N ILE A 301 2.61 13.36 -42.61
CA ILE A 301 2.14 12.94 -41.26
C ILE A 301 3.31 12.47 -40.40
N SER A 302 4.25 11.72 -40.96
CA SER A 302 5.48 11.29 -40.28
C SER A 302 6.31 12.51 -39.85
N GLY A 303 6.55 13.46 -40.76
CA GLY A 303 7.28 14.68 -40.44
C GLY A 303 6.61 15.54 -39.36
N LEU A 304 5.28 15.67 -39.39
CA LEU A 304 4.53 16.35 -38.33
C LEU A 304 4.62 15.60 -36.99
N THR A 305 4.71 14.27 -37.01
CA THR A 305 4.89 13.44 -35.81
C THR A 305 6.31 13.58 -35.24
N ASP A 306 7.33 13.55 -36.10
CA ASP A 306 8.74 13.71 -35.72
C ASP A 306 9.00 15.09 -35.10
N ASN A 307 8.33 16.12 -35.62
CA ASN A 307 8.35 17.48 -35.07
C ASN A 307 7.40 17.66 -33.86
N LYS A 308 6.78 16.59 -33.36
CA LYS A 308 5.86 16.58 -32.20
C LYS A 308 4.62 17.48 -32.38
N ILE A 309 4.27 17.85 -33.60
CA ILE A 309 3.04 18.59 -33.93
C ILE A 309 1.85 17.65 -33.80
N LEU A 310 1.96 16.44 -34.34
CA LEU A 310 0.99 15.37 -34.18
C LEU A 310 1.48 14.30 -33.20
N ILE A 311 0.54 13.67 -32.52
CA ILE A 311 0.74 12.40 -31.83
C ILE A 311 0.05 11.33 -32.67
N ALA A 312 0.84 10.40 -33.22
CA ALA A 312 0.38 9.23 -33.96
C ALA A 312 0.85 7.96 -33.25
N ALA A 313 0.19 7.64 -32.13
CA ALA A 313 0.50 6.50 -31.27
C ALA A 313 -0.78 5.85 -30.74
N LEU A 314 -0.71 4.56 -30.45
CA LEU A 314 -1.68 3.88 -29.60
C LEU A 314 -1.42 4.32 -28.15
N GLU A 315 -2.39 4.95 -27.51
CA GLU A 315 -2.28 5.50 -26.16
C GLU A 315 -3.15 4.71 -25.18
N VAL A 316 -2.65 4.49 -23.96
CA VAL A 316 -3.43 3.83 -22.90
C VAL A 316 -4.36 4.85 -22.24
N PRO A 317 -5.69 4.71 -22.33
CA PRO A 317 -6.62 5.68 -21.74
C PRO A 317 -6.36 5.91 -20.25
N ALA A 318 -6.23 7.17 -19.84
CA ALA A 318 -6.02 7.54 -18.44
C ALA A 318 -7.23 7.18 -17.58
N LEU A 319 -6.99 6.75 -16.34
CA LEU A 319 -8.03 6.43 -15.34
C LEU A 319 -9.04 5.34 -15.72
N GLU A 320 -8.82 4.66 -16.85
CA GLU A 320 -9.68 3.58 -17.31
C GLU A 320 -9.22 2.22 -16.73
N PRO A 321 -10.06 1.55 -15.90
CA PRO A 321 -9.71 0.26 -15.31
C PRO A 321 -9.50 -0.86 -16.34
N PHE A 322 -10.24 -0.83 -17.46
CA PHE A 322 -10.20 -1.87 -18.51
C PHE A 322 -9.46 -1.40 -19.76
N ALA A 323 -8.41 -0.59 -19.57
CA ALA A 323 -7.65 0.01 -20.66
C ALA A 323 -7.08 -1.03 -21.65
N PHE A 324 -6.73 -2.24 -21.17
CA PHE A 324 -6.25 -3.32 -22.04
C PHE A 324 -7.31 -3.79 -23.05
N GLN A 325 -8.57 -3.93 -22.60
CA GLN A 325 -9.70 -4.32 -23.44
C GLN A 325 -9.95 -3.28 -24.51
N ILE A 326 -9.89 -1.99 -24.17
CA ILE A 326 -10.02 -0.90 -25.14
C ILE A 326 -8.93 -0.96 -26.21
N LEU A 327 -7.67 -1.20 -25.83
CA LEU A 327 -6.60 -1.39 -26.81
C LEU A 327 -6.87 -2.57 -27.74
N ARG A 328 -7.38 -3.68 -27.19
CA ARG A 328 -7.75 -4.84 -27.99
C ARG A 328 -8.86 -4.53 -28.98
N GLU A 329 -9.89 -3.80 -28.57
CA GLU A 329 -11.00 -3.37 -29.44
C GLU A 329 -10.50 -2.45 -30.56
N ASP A 330 -9.59 -1.53 -30.25
CA ASP A 330 -8.94 -0.68 -31.24
C ASP A 330 -8.18 -1.52 -32.29
N ILE A 331 -7.40 -2.52 -31.87
CA ILE A 331 -6.70 -3.45 -32.76
C ILE A 331 -7.69 -4.25 -33.62
N ALA A 332 -8.79 -4.71 -33.03
CA ALA A 332 -9.81 -5.49 -33.72
C ALA A 332 -10.49 -4.68 -34.85
N ALA A 333 -10.56 -3.36 -34.72
CA ALA A 333 -11.10 -2.43 -35.70
C ALA A 333 -10.12 -2.04 -36.83
N TRP A 334 -8.85 -2.48 -36.77
CA TRP A 334 -7.91 -2.27 -37.86
C TRP A 334 -8.32 -3.01 -39.13
N ARG A 335 -7.74 -2.62 -40.27
CA ARG A 335 -7.92 -3.34 -41.52
C ARG A 335 -7.38 -4.77 -41.43
N GLU A 336 -7.96 -5.69 -42.19
CA GLU A 336 -7.44 -7.04 -42.33
C GLU A 336 -5.99 -7.02 -42.85
N GLY A 337 -5.10 -7.72 -42.15
CA GLY A 337 -3.70 -7.77 -42.53
C GLY A 337 -2.80 -8.37 -41.45
N PRO A 338 -1.49 -8.55 -41.75
CA PRO A 338 -0.55 -9.22 -40.84
C PRO A 338 -0.40 -8.55 -39.48
N ALA A 339 -0.43 -7.21 -39.44
CA ALA A 339 -0.31 -6.44 -38.19
C ALA A 339 -1.51 -6.69 -37.26
N ARG A 340 -2.74 -6.58 -37.79
CA ARG A 340 -3.96 -6.89 -37.03
C ARG A 340 -3.95 -8.33 -36.52
N GLN A 341 -3.69 -9.30 -37.39
CA GLN A 341 -3.66 -10.72 -37.01
C GLN A 341 -2.67 -10.98 -35.88
N ARG A 342 -1.43 -10.48 -36.01
CA ARG A 342 -0.39 -10.64 -34.99
C ARG A 342 -0.81 -10.04 -33.64
N TRP A 343 -1.16 -8.76 -33.63
CA TRP A 343 -1.40 -8.03 -32.39
C TRP A 343 -2.71 -8.40 -31.72
N LEU A 344 -3.74 -8.72 -32.52
CA LEU A 344 -5.02 -9.19 -32.00
C LEU A 344 -4.88 -10.57 -31.34
N LEU A 345 -4.16 -11.51 -31.98
CA LEU A 345 -3.90 -12.83 -31.39
C LEU A 345 -3.11 -12.72 -30.07
N PHE A 346 -2.13 -11.82 -30.00
CA PHE A 346 -1.37 -11.59 -28.77
C PHE A 346 -2.26 -11.01 -27.66
N ALA A 347 -3.04 -9.96 -27.97
CA ALA A 347 -3.95 -9.33 -27.02
C ALA A 347 -5.03 -10.32 -26.52
N ASP A 348 -5.63 -11.09 -27.43
CA ASP A 348 -6.63 -12.12 -27.10
C ASP A 348 -6.03 -13.22 -26.23
N SER A 349 -4.75 -13.60 -26.43
CA SER A 349 -4.07 -14.58 -25.58
C SER A 349 -3.87 -14.09 -24.14
N LEU A 350 -3.52 -12.83 -23.93
CA LEU A 350 -3.41 -12.25 -22.59
C LEU A 350 -4.78 -12.08 -21.91
N ILE A 351 -5.80 -11.63 -22.65
CA ILE A 351 -7.19 -11.57 -22.15
C ILE A 351 -7.65 -12.97 -21.74
N LYS A 352 -7.39 -13.97 -22.59
CA LYS A 352 -7.68 -15.37 -22.27
C LYS A 352 -6.97 -15.82 -20.99
N SER A 353 -5.71 -15.44 -20.79
CA SER A 353 -4.97 -15.77 -19.56
C SER A 353 -5.67 -15.20 -18.31
N SER A 354 -6.18 -13.96 -18.37
CA SER A 354 -6.96 -13.37 -17.27
C SER A 354 -8.31 -14.07 -17.03
N ALA A 355 -9.00 -14.47 -18.11
CA ALA A 355 -10.26 -15.21 -18.02
C ALA A 355 -10.06 -16.63 -17.47
N ASP A 356 -9.06 -17.35 -17.96
CA ASP A 356 -8.68 -18.68 -17.48
C ASP A 356 -8.26 -18.60 -15.99
N PHE A 357 -7.52 -17.55 -15.59
CA PHE A 357 -7.18 -17.30 -14.19
C PHE A 357 -8.41 -17.07 -13.31
N SER A 358 -9.42 -16.35 -13.82
CA SER A 358 -10.68 -16.13 -13.11
C SER A 358 -11.52 -17.40 -12.95
N GLY A 359 -11.49 -18.30 -13.94
CA GLY A 359 -12.26 -19.55 -13.93
C GLY A 359 -11.64 -20.67 -13.09
N ILE A 360 -10.38 -20.53 -12.67
CA ILE A 360 -9.62 -21.56 -11.96
C ILE A 360 -9.34 -21.09 -10.53
N THR A 361 -9.64 -21.96 -9.56
CA THR A 361 -9.34 -21.70 -8.13
C THR A 361 -8.09 -22.43 -7.64
N GLU A 362 -7.59 -23.40 -8.40
CA GLU A 362 -6.46 -24.24 -7.96
C GLU A 362 -5.13 -23.46 -8.00
N PRO A 363 -4.41 -23.31 -6.87
CA PRO A 363 -3.28 -22.38 -6.77
C PRO A 363 -2.15 -22.65 -7.76
N ASN A 364 -1.79 -23.92 -7.98
CA ASN A 364 -0.69 -24.27 -8.87
C ASN A 364 -1.00 -23.94 -10.34
N GLN A 365 -2.25 -24.15 -10.76
CA GLN A 365 -2.68 -23.79 -12.12
C GLN A 365 -2.73 -22.27 -12.30
N ARG A 366 -3.24 -21.52 -11.31
CA ARG A 366 -3.21 -20.06 -11.31
C ARG A 366 -1.79 -19.49 -11.41
N GLN A 367 -0.82 -20.09 -10.71
CA GLN A 367 0.59 -19.72 -10.80
C GLN A 367 1.19 -20.00 -12.19
N GLN A 368 0.82 -21.12 -12.82
CA GLN A 368 1.24 -21.43 -14.19
C GLN A 368 0.72 -20.38 -15.18
N ILE A 369 -0.55 -19.96 -15.03
CA ILE A 369 -1.14 -18.91 -15.86
C ILE A 369 -0.42 -17.57 -15.69
N LEU A 370 -0.16 -17.15 -14.45
CA LEU A 370 0.62 -15.93 -14.18
C LEU A 370 2.03 -16.02 -14.79
N SER A 371 2.68 -17.17 -14.69
CA SER A 371 4.02 -17.38 -15.25
C SER A 371 4.02 -17.35 -16.77
N ALA A 372 3.01 -17.95 -17.41
CA ALA A 372 2.83 -17.90 -18.86
C ALA A 372 2.58 -16.47 -19.35
N ALA A 373 1.70 -15.70 -18.69
CA ALA A 373 1.45 -14.30 -19.01
C ALA A 373 2.71 -13.43 -18.86
N ARG A 374 3.51 -13.64 -17.80
CA ARG A 374 4.82 -12.98 -17.64
C ARG A 374 5.78 -13.33 -18.78
N ALA A 375 5.83 -14.61 -19.19
CA ALA A 375 6.69 -15.04 -20.29
C ALA A 375 6.29 -14.38 -21.62
N GLN A 376 4.98 -14.27 -21.91
CA GLN A 376 4.46 -13.57 -23.09
C GLN A 376 4.87 -12.09 -23.09
N LEU A 377 4.74 -11.39 -21.97
CA LEU A 377 5.13 -9.98 -21.86
C LEU A 377 6.65 -9.78 -21.92
N SER A 378 7.42 -10.75 -21.42
CA SER A 378 8.88 -10.75 -21.54
C SER A 378 9.35 -10.87 -23.01
N GLN A 379 8.61 -11.59 -23.86
CA GLN A 379 8.88 -11.64 -25.31
C GLN A 379 8.74 -10.27 -26.00
N LEU A 380 7.98 -9.33 -25.40
CA LEU A 380 7.88 -7.94 -25.86
C LEU A 380 8.97 -7.03 -25.28
N GLY A 381 9.91 -7.56 -24.49
CA GLY A 381 10.90 -6.77 -23.76
C GLY A 381 10.33 -6.04 -22.54
N ALA A 382 9.10 -6.36 -22.12
CA ALA A 382 8.40 -5.70 -21.02
C ALA A 382 8.49 -6.47 -19.69
N GLU A 383 9.67 -7.02 -19.38
CA GLU A 383 9.90 -7.73 -18.12
C GLU A 383 9.89 -6.77 -16.93
N ARG A 384 9.05 -7.06 -15.92
CA ARG A 384 9.12 -6.41 -14.61
C ARG A 384 9.68 -7.39 -13.58
N LYS A 385 10.79 -7.01 -12.94
CA LYS A 385 11.46 -7.85 -11.94
C LYS A 385 10.90 -7.59 -10.54
N PRO A 386 10.61 -8.63 -9.76
CA PRO A 386 10.30 -8.48 -8.34
C PRO A 386 11.43 -7.72 -7.62
N GLY A 387 11.09 -6.69 -6.84
CA GLY A 387 12.06 -5.92 -6.06
C GLY A 387 12.48 -4.56 -6.64
N GLN A 388 12.06 -4.20 -7.86
CA GLN A 388 12.06 -2.80 -8.32
C GLN A 388 10.96 -2.03 -7.59
N ARG A 389 11.21 -1.68 -6.33
CA ARG A 389 10.22 -1.10 -5.42
C ARG A 389 10.01 0.39 -5.69
N SER A 390 9.00 0.69 -6.49
CA SER A 390 8.20 1.91 -6.29
C SER A 390 6.96 1.53 -5.48
N LEU A 391 6.54 2.40 -4.56
CA LEU A 391 5.25 2.25 -3.88
C LEU A 391 4.15 2.13 -4.97
N TYR A 392 3.24 1.16 -4.81
CA TYR A 392 2.13 0.89 -5.75
C TYR A 392 2.48 0.40 -7.17
N ALA A 393 3.73 0.02 -7.44
CA ALA A 393 4.08 -0.58 -8.74
C ALA A 393 3.79 -2.09 -8.75
N ALA A 394 2.78 -2.49 -9.53
CA ALA A 394 2.49 -3.89 -9.78
C ALA A 394 3.57 -4.57 -10.65
N VAL A 395 3.89 -5.82 -10.28
CA VAL A 395 4.82 -6.71 -11.02
C VAL A 395 4.09 -7.88 -11.68
N ASN A 396 2.95 -8.28 -11.11
CA ASN A 396 2.11 -9.32 -11.71
C ASN A 396 1.37 -8.74 -12.92
N PRO A 397 1.15 -9.53 -13.99
CA PRO A 397 0.41 -9.06 -15.16
C PRO A 397 -1.11 -9.10 -14.98
N ILE A 398 -1.59 -9.89 -14.02
CA ILE A 398 -2.99 -10.07 -13.67
C ILE A 398 -3.16 -9.64 -12.21
N ALA A 399 -4.21 -8.88 -11.94
CA ALA A 399 -4.68 -8.52 -10.61
C ALA A 399 -6.04 -9.16 -10.33
N GLU A 400 -6.37 -9.26 -9.05
CA GLU A 400 -7.65 -9.76 -8.57
C GLU A 400 -8.12 -8.91 -7.41
N GLU A 401 -9.38 -8.48 -7.47
CA GLU A 401 -10.13 -7.96 -6.34
C GLU A 401 -11.15 -9.00 -5.89
N CYS A 402 -11.24 -9.21 -4.58
CA CYS A 402 -12.16 -10.18 -4.00
C CYS A 402 -13.20 -9.47 -3.17
N PHE A 403 -14.44 -9.90 -3.31
CA PHE A 403 -15.55 -9.44 -2.49
C PHE A 403 -16.07 -10.58 -1.63
N ARG A 404 -16.27 -10.31 -0.34
CA ARG A 404 -16.91 -11.24 0.58
C ARG A 404 -18.41 -10.96 0.62
N ASP A 405 -19.21 -12.01 0.69
CA ASP A 405 -20.62 -11.84 1.01
C ASP A 405 -20.70 -11.44 2.49
N CYS A 406 -21.12 -10.22 2.73
CA CYS A 406 -21.19 -9.64 4.04
C CYS A 406 -22.35 -8.66 4.10
N GLU A 407 -23.26 -8.91 5.03
CA GLU A 407 -24.31 -7.96 5.38
C GLU A 407 -23.76 -7.11 6.52
N PHE A 408 -23.40 -5.86 6.21
CA PHE A 408 -23.03 -4.87 7.21
C PHE A 408 -23.98 -3.69 7.15
N GLU A 409 -24.68 -3.49 8.24
CA GLU A 409 -25.58 -2.36 8.42
C GLU A 409 -25.25 -1.68 9.73
N ILE A 410 -25.25 -0.36 9.74
CA ILE A 410 -25.01 0.43 10.94
C ILE A 410 -26.07 1.52 11.00
N SER A 411 -26.62 1.74 12.19
CA SER A 411 -27.66 2.75 12.37
C SER A 411 -27.12 4.16 12.11
N GLU A 412 -27.94 5.03 11.53
CA GLU A 412 -27.57 6.44 11.32
C GLU A 412 -27.16 7.12 12.64
N THR A 413 -27.81 6.78 13.75
CA THR A 413 -27.48 7.32 15.07
C THR A 413 -26.05 6.98 15.51
N MET A 414 -25.64 5.72 15.36
CA MET A 414 -24.28 5.30 15.69
C MET A 414 -23.24 5.88 14.72
N LEU A 415 -23.57 6.01 13.43
CA LEU A 415 -22.70 6.70 12.48
C LEU A 415 -22.50 8.16 12.85
N ASP A 416 -23.57 8.87 13.21
CA ASP A 416 -23.51 10.28 13.61
C ASP A 416 -22.68 10.46 14.89
N GLU A 417 -22.76 9.53 15.85
CA GLU A 417 -21.90 9.51 17.05
C GLU A 417 -20.43 9.36 16.68
N VAL A 418 -20.08 8.34 15.88
CA VAL A 418 -18.71 8.11 15.41
C VAL A 418 -18.16 9.33 14.65
N VAL A 419 -19.00 9.97 13.83
CA VAL A 419 -18.60 11.16 13.07
C VAL A 419 -18.42 12.36 13.98
N THR A 420 -19.28 12.54 14.99
CA THR A 420 -19.16 13.61 15.98
C THR A 420 -17.87 13.47 16.79
N ASP A 421 -17.54 12.25 17.23
CA ASP A 421 -16.31 11.98 17.98
C ASP A 421 -15.05 12.13 17.12
N ALA A 422 -15.14 11.76 15.83
CA ALA A 422 -14.04 11.91 14.88
C ALA A 422 -13.89 13.34 14.34
N GLU A 423 -14.89 14.21 14.47
CA GLU A 423 -14.90 15.56 13.89
C GLU A 423 -13.65 16.37 14.24
N PRO A 424 -13.18 16.44 15.51
CA PRO A 424 -11.95 17.15 15.84
C PRO A 424 -10.72 16.60 15.10
N TRP A 425 -10.60 15.28 14.95
CA TRP A 425 -9.50 14.64 14.22
C TRP A 425 -9.55 14.93 12.72
N ILE A 426 -10.75 14.89 12.13
CA ILE A 426 -10.97 15.25 10.73
C ILE A 426 -10.57 16.71 10.50
N ASP A 427 -11.00 17.59 11.40
CA ASP A 427 -10.66 19.01 11.39
C ASP A 427 -9.15 19.24 11.50
N PHE A 428 -8.48 18.50 12.38
CA PHE A 428 -7.03 18.55 12.52
C PHE A 428 -6.33 18.13 11.23
N TRP A 429 -6.77 17.04 10.60
CA TRP A 429 -6.25 16.58 9.30
C TRP A 429 -6.46 17.63 8.21
N ARG A 430 -7.70 18.13 8.06
CA ARG A 430 -8.07 19.12 7.04
C ARG A 430 -7.20 20.37 7.16
N ASP A 431 -7.06 20.89 8.38
CA ASP A 431 -6.31 22.11 8.63
C ASP A 431 -4.80 21.92 8.37
N ASN A 432 -4.24 20.75 8.73
CA ASN A 432 -2.86 20.38 8.39
C ASN A 432 -2.65 20.43 6.86
N TYR A 433 -3.53 19.78 6.09
CA TYR A 433 -3.42 19.73 4.64
C TYR A 433 -3.63 21.08 3.98
N ALA A 434 -4.61 21.87 4.45
CA ALA A 434 -4.84 23.23 3.99
C ALA A 434 -3.63 24.14 4.23
N PHE A 435 -3.01 24.05 5.41
CA PHE A 435 -1.77 24.77 5.71
C PHE A 435 -0.62 24.34 4.79
N VAL A 436 -0.39 23.04 4.62
CA VAL A 436 0.68 22.52 3.76
C VAL A 436 0.45 22.93 2.30
N ALA A 437 -0.77 22.81 1.79
CA ALA A 437 -1.14 23.26 0.45
C ALA A 437 -0.90 24.77 0.29
N SER A 438 -1.24 25.58 1.30
CA SER A 438 -0.96 27.03 1.30
C SER A 438 0.54 27.33 1.22
N ARG A 439 1.39 26.59 1.95
CA ARG A 439 2.85 26.77 1.90
C ARG A 439 3.44 26.33 0.56
N VAL A 440 2.99 25.20 0.03
CA VAL A 440 3.36 24.73 -1.31
C VAL A 440 2.97 25.77 -2.36
N ALA A 441 1.72 26.25 -2.34
CA ALA A 441 1.22 27.26 -3.28
C ALA A 441 2.03 28.55 -3.21
N ALA A 442 2.41 29.01 -2.01
CA ALA A 442 3.28 30.17 -1.84
C ALA A 442 4.67 29.95 -2.48
N GLY A 443 5.29 28.78 -2.27
CA GLY A 443 6.57 28.41 -2.89
C GLY A 443 6.48 28.35 -4.42
N LEU A 444 5.38 27.82 -4.96
CA LEU A 444 5.13 27.76 -6.40
C LEU A 444 4.83 29.15 -6.99
N ARG A 445 4.16 30.03 -6.25
CA ARG A 445 3.96 31.42 -6.66
C ARG A 445 5.27 32.17 -6.81
N MET A 446 6.27 31.92 -5.96
CA MET A 446 7.61 32.50 -6.16
C MET A 446 8.26 32.08 -7.48
N VAL A 447 7.98 30.87 -7.99
CA VAL A 447 8.46 30.43 -9.32
C VAL A 447 7.74 31.23 -10.41
N LEU A 448 6.42 31.41 -10.30
CA LEU A 448 5.63 32.20 -11.23
C LEU A 448 6.08 33.67 -11.27
N ASP A 449 6.30 34.28 -10.10
CA ASP A 449 6.74 35.66 -9.96
C ASP A 449 8.13 35.87 -10.58
N LYS A 450 9.04 34.90 -10.45
CA LYS A 450 10.37 34.94 -11.09
C LYS A 450 10.31 34.89 -12.61
N VAL A 451 9.28 34.26 -13.18
CA VAL A 451 9.03 34.30 -14.63
C VAL A 451 8.50 35.68 -15.07
N GLY A 452 8.04 36.52 -14.13
CA GLY A 452 7.57 37.87 -14.40
C GLY A 452 6.18 37.92 -15.06
N LYS A 453 5.35 36.90 -14.84
CA LYS A 453 4.01 36.78 -15.42
C LYS A 453 2.99 36.46 -14.33
N ASN A 454 1.78 37.00 -14.46
CA ASN A 454 0.67 36.73 -13.52
C ASN A 454 -0.05 35.40 -13.81
N ALA A 455 0.10 34.86 -15.02
CA ALA A 455 -0.45 33.58 -15.43
C ALA A 455 0.43 32.95 -16.52
N LEU A 456 0.44 31.63 -16.56
CA LEU A 456 1.16 30.81 -17.53
C LEU A 456 0.29 29.61 -17.92
N PRO A 457 0.39 29.12 -19.16
CA PRO A 457 -0.07 27.77 -19.47
C PRO A 457 0.59 26.76 -18.51
N LEU A 458 -0.18 25.78 -18.05
CA LEU A 458 0.32 24.76 -17.10
C LEU A 458 1.61 24.07 -17.60
N PRO A 459 1.75 23.67 -18.88
CA PRO A 459 2.99 23.07 -19.36
C PRO A 459 4.21 24.00 -19.24
N ALA A 460 4.07 25.30 -19.53
CA ALA A 460 5.16 26.27 -19.37
C ALA A 460 5.52 26.45 -17.89
N PHE A 461 4.50 26.45 -17.01
CA PHE A 461 4.75 26.53 -15.58
C PHE A 461 5.47 25.29 -15.04
N LEU A 462 5.11 24.08 -15.51
CA LEU A 462 5.82 22.84 -15.17
C LEU A 462 7.30 22.91 -15.60
N ARG A 463 7.58 23.41 -16.81
CA ARG A 463 8.95 23.61 -17.29
C ARG A 463 9.72 24.64 -16.47
N ALA A 464 9.07 25.73 -16.04
CA ALA A 464 9.68 26.72 -15.16
C ALA A 464 10.02 26.11 -13.79
N CYS A 465 9.15 25.26 -13.26
CA CYS A 465 9.39 24.50 -12.03
C CYS A 465 10.59 23.55 -12.16
N GLU A 466 10.70 22.80 -13.27
CA GLU A 466 11.87 21.96 -13.58
C GLU A 466 13.17 22.79 -13.61
N THR A 467 13.14 23.94 -14.28
CA THR A 467 14.29 24.85 -14.38
C THR A 467 14.70 25.40 -13.01
N ALA A 468 13.72 25.64 -12.13
CA ALA A 468 13.94 26.05 -10.75
C ALA A 468 14.35 24.89 -9.82
N LYS A 469 14.55 23.67 -10.34
CA LYS A 469 14.82 22.44 -9.58
C LYS A 469 13.72 22.10 -8.56
N LEU A 470 12.48 22.45 -8.89
CA LEU A 470 11.27 22.14 -8.11
C LEU A 470 10.27 21.34 -8.96
N PRO A 471 10.63 20.16 -9.50
CA PRO A 471 9.73 19.37 -10.34
C PRO A 471 8.45 18.99 -9.58
N LEU A 472 7.28 19.28 -10.19
CA LEU A 472 5.97 18.93 -9.61
C LEU A 472 5.62 17.45 -9.79
N THR A 473 6.20 16.80 -10.80
CA THR A 473 6.06 15.35 -11.06
C THR A 473 7.13 14.53 -10.32
N GLY A 474 7.96 15.17 -9.50
CA GLY A 474 9.11 14.57 -8.81
C GLY A 474 9.27 15.07 -7.37
N PRO A 475 10.50 15.06 -6.80
CA PRO A 475 10.72 15.33 -5.38
C PRO A 475 10.52 16.80 -4.97
N GLY A 476 10.39 17.74 -5.91
CA GLY A 476 10.30 19.17 -5.62
C GLY A 476 9.07 19.53 -4.80
N LEU A 477 7.90 19.05 -5.22
CA LEU A 477 6.64 19.21 -4.48
C LEU A 477 6.72 18.58 -3.08
N ILE A 478 7.32 17.38 -3.01
CA ILE A 478 7.51 16.65 -1.75
C ILE A 478 8.38 17.44 -0.78
N GLY A 479 9.45 18.07 -1.27
CA GLY A 479 10.33 18.90 -0.45
C GLY A 479 9.61 20.07 0.23
N LEU A 480 8.80 20.81 -0.52
CA LEU A 480 7.98 21.91 0.02
C LEU A 480 6.97 21.40 1.06
N ALA A 481 6.29 20.30 0.77
CA ALA A 481 5.33 19.71 1.69
C ALA A 481 5.99 19.21 2.98
N VAL A 482 7.15 18.54 2.88
CA VAL A 482 7.91 18.05 4.04
C VAL A 482 8.31 19.20 4.96
N MET A 483 8.82 20.31 4.41
CA MET A 483 9.18 21.48 5.23
C MET A 483 7.98 22.04 5.98
N ALA A 484 6.83 22.19 5.32
CA ALA A 484 5.60 22.67 5.95
C ALA A 484 5.10 21.69 7.04
N PHE A 485 5.15 20.38 6.79
CA PHE A 485 4.83 19.39 7.81
C PHE A 485 5.79 19.43 9.01
N GLN A 486 7.07 19.74 8.82
CA GLN A 486 8.01 19.87 9.93
C GLN A 486 7.73 21.11 10.80
N GLU A 487 7.25 22.21 10.21
CA GLU A 487 6.80 23.40 10.94
C GLU A 487 5.68 23.03 11.91
N ILE A 488 4.62 22.37 11.41
CA ILE A 488 3.50 21.89 12.24
C ILE A 488 3.99 20.89 13.29
N LYS A 489 4.77 19.87 12.90
CA LYS A 489 5.27 18.84 13.84
C LYS A 489 6.10 19.43 14.97
N THR A 490 6.93 20.43 14.68
CA THR A 490 7.78 21.08 15.69
C THR A 490 6.92 21.82 16.71
N ALA A 491 5.98 22.64 16.24
CA ALA A 491 5.12 23.42 17.12
C ALA A 491 4.12 22.53 17.89
N PHE A 492 3.60 21.46 17.27
CA PHE A 492 2.74 20.49 17.94
C PHE A 492 3.48 19.66 19.01
N ARG A 493 4.75 19.32 18.79
CA ARG A 493 5.59 18.67 19.82
C ARG A 493 5.77 19.54 21.05
N GLU A 494 5.97 20.85 20.88
CA GLU A 494 6.06 21.76 22.03
C GLU A 494 4.72 21.85 22.77
N ARG A 495 3.58 21.84 22.05
CA ARG A 495 2.24 21.77 22.67
C ARG A 495 2.06 20.51 23.50
N LEU A 496 2.48 19.35 22.99
CA LEU A 496 2.32 18.05 23.67
C LEU A 496 3.39 17.77 24.74
N LYS A 497 4.43 18.59 24.86
CA LYS A 497 5.55 18.39 25.78
C LYS A 497 5.16 18.17 27.25
N PRO A 498 4.15 18.86 27.82
CA PRO A 498 3.69 18.58 29.19
C PRO A 498 3.19 17.14 29.40
N HIS A 499 2.73 16.49 28.34
CA HIS A 499 2.12 15.15 28.36
C HIS A 499 3.08 14.04 27.95
N ALA A 500 4.33 14.35 27.59
CA ALA A 500 5.29 13.38 27.04
C ALA A 500 5.70 12.23 27.98
N HIS A 501 5.36 12.33 29.27
CA HIS A 501 5.61 11.29 30.28
C HIS A 501 4.47 10.27 30.39
N LEU A 502 3.31 10.56 29.79
CA LEU A 502 2.15 9.68 29.80
C LEU A 502 2.32 8.60 28.72
N ALA A 503 1.89 7.38 29.02
CA ALA A 503 1.84 6.30 28.03
C ALA A 503 0.72 6.55 26.99
N GLU A 504 -0.35 7.23 27.40
CA GLU A 504 -1.52 7.56 26.59
C GLU A 504 -1.97 8.99 26.95
N TYR A 505 -2.39 9.77 25.95
CA TYR A 505 -2.94 11.11 26.13
C TYR A 505 -4.08 11.31 25.13
N GLU A 506 -5.26 11.64 25.65
CA GLU A 506 -6.44 11.96 24.86
C GLU A 506 -6.37 13.43 24.41
N LEU A 507 -6.35 13.65 23.09
CA LEU A 507 -6.32 15.00 22.54
C LEU A 507 -7.63 15.71 22.81
N THR A 508 -7.56 16.93 23.33
CA THR A 508 -8.73 17.79 23.46
C THR A 508 -9.12 18.39 22.11
N VAL A 509 -10.35 18.91 21.99
CA VAL A 509 -10.77 19.67 20.79
C VAL A 509 -9.81 20.81 20.48
N ALA A 510 -9.31 21.51 21.51
CA ALA A 510 -8.33 22.57 21.34
C ALA A 510 -6.99 22.04 20.79
N ASP A 511 -6.56 20.84 21.19
CA ASP A 511 -5.35 20.21 20.64
C ASP A 511 -5.52 19.88 19.16
N CYS A 512 -6.71 19.43 18.77
CA CYS A 512 -7.06 19.18 17.38
C CYS A 512 -7.22 20.46 16.54
N HIS A 513 -7.66 21.56 17.15
CA HIS A 513 -7.75 22.88 16.50
C HIS A 513 -6.44 23.67 16.54
N PHE A 514 -5.34 23.03 16.98
CA PHE A 514 -4.02 23.64 17.04
C PHE A 514 -3.60 24.38 15.76
N VAL A 515 -3.81 23.78 14.58
CA VAL A 515 -3.33 24.39 13.32
C VAL A 515 -4.07 25.69 13.00
N ARG A 516 -5.41 25.71 13.10
CA ARG A 516 -6.20 26.94 12.86
C ARG A 516 -5.94 28.04 13.88
N GLU A 517 -5.58 27.68 15.10
CA GLU A 517 -5.30 28.64 16.17
C GLU A 517 -3.91 29.27 16.03
N ASN A 518 -2.93 28.52 15.52
CA ASN A 518 -1.51 28.91 15.56
C ASN A 518 -0.94 29.35 14.21
N PHE A 519 -1.62 29.04 13.10
CA PHE A 519 -1.13 29.34 11.75
C PHE A 519 -2.16 30.06 10.89
N SER A 520 -1.69 31.00 10.08
CA SER A 520 -2.48 31.62 9.02
C SER A 520 -2.32 30.83 7.73
N TYR A 521 -3.44 30.37 7.15
CA TYR A 521 -3.46 29.68 5.87
C TYR A 521 -4.81 29.90 5.17
N GLN A 522 -4.81 29.74 3.85
CA GLN A 522 -6.05 29.73 3.07
C GLN A 522 -6.74 28.38 3.24
N LYS A 523 -8.05 28.40 3.55
CA LYS A 523 -8.87 27.19 3.54
C LYS A 523 -9.16 26.76 2.10
N PHE A 524 -9.16 25.46 1.88
CA PHE A 524 -9.48 24.83 0.60
C PHE A 524 -10.67 23.91 0.80
N ASP A 525 -11.66 24.01 -0.07
CA ASP A 525 -12.90 23.24 0.02
C ASP A 525 -12.65 21.76 -0.33
N GLU A 526 -11.62 21.47 -1.13
CA GLU A 526 -11.25 20.11 -1.56
C GLU A 526 -10.87 19.19 -0.39
N PHE A 527 -10.44 19.74 0.75
CA PHE A 527 -10.13 18.97 1.96
C PHE A 527 -11.34 18.74 2.87
N THR A 528 -12.55 19.15 2.47
CA THR A 528 -13.78 18.93 3.26
C THR A 528 -14.39 17.53 3.09
N PHE A 529 -13.85 16.72 2.17
CA PHE A 529 -14.28 15.35 1.91
C PHE A 529 -13.18 14.35 2.33
N PRO A 530 -13.00 14.10 3.63
CA PRO A 530 -12.01 13.15 4.10
C PRO A 530 -12.43 11.71 3.76
N SER A 531 -11.44 10.86 3.46
CA SER A 531 -11.62 9.40 3.39
C SER A 531 -10.92 8.79 4.60
N ALA A 532 -11.57 8.85 5.76
CA ALA A 532 -11.03 8.32 7.00
C ALA A 532 -11.18 6.79 7.06
N ASP A 533 -10.11 6.11 7.47
CA ASP A 533 -10.16 4.71 7.84
C ASP A 533 -10.52 4.62 9.33
N LEU A 534 -11.71 4.10 9.64
CA LEU A 534 -12.20 3.94 11.01
C LEU A 534 -12.20 2.46 11.41
N GLN A 535 -11.93 2.19 12.70
CA GLN A 535 -12.02 0.86 13.29
C GLN A 535 -12.88 0.94 14.55
N LEU A 536 -13.91 0.10 14.62
CA LEU A 536 -14.75 -0.10 15.81
C LEU A 536 -14.24 -1.32 16.57
N ALA A 537 -14.03 -1.22 17.89
CA ALA A 537 -13.38 -2.26 18.69
C ALA A 537 -14.07 -2.51 20.03
N ALA A 538 -15.05 -3.41 20.04
CA ALA A 538 -15.77 -3.77 21.26
C ALA A 538 -15.33 -5.12 21.85
N LYS A 539 -15.61 -5.32 23.14
CA LYS A 539 -15.40 -6.62 23.82
C LYS A 539 -16.36 -7.72 23.34
N SER A 540 -17.52 -7.33 22.83
CA SER A 540 -18.52 -8.22 22.24
C SER A 540 -19.50 -7.42 21.35
N PRO A 541 -20.28 -8.09 20.48
CA PRO A 541 -21.37 -7.43 19.77
C PRO A 541 -22.37 -6.75 20.71
N ASP A 542 -22.69 -7.37 21.85
CA ASP A 542 -23.57 -6.75 22.86
C ASP A 542 -22.99 -5.47 23.45
N ALA A 543 -21.66 -5.36 23.54
CA ALA A 543 -21.00 -4.14 24.00
C ALA A 543 -21.20 -3.00 22.98
N ILE A 544 -21.15 -3.29 21.67
CA ILE A 544 -21.49 -2.30 20.62
C ILE A 544 -22.91 -1.78 20.83
N PHE A 545 -23.89 -2.66 21.07
CA PHE A 545 -25.28 -2.24 21.30
C PHE A 545 -25.48 -1.41 22.57
N ARG A 546 -24.54 -1.45 23.52
CA ARG A 546 -24.52 -0.62 24.72
C ARG A 546 -23.68 0.66 24.57
N GLY A 547 -23.06 0.90 23.42
CA GLY A 547 -22.13 2.02 23.22
C GLY A 547 -20.75 1.78 23.85
N GLU A 548 -20.37 0.53 24.10
CA GLU A 548 -19.09 0.13 24.71
C GLU A 548 -18.13 -0.42 23.62
N TYR A 549 -17.53 0.47 22.83
CA TYR A 549 -16.65 0.13 21.69
C TYR A 549 -15.41 1.00 21.55
#